data_AF-A0A950Y938-F1
#
_entry.id   AF-A0A950Y938-F1
#
_cell.length_a   1.000
_cell.length_b   1.000
_cell.length_c   1.000
_cell.angle_alpha   90.00
_cell.angle_beta   90.00
_cell.angle_gamma   90.00
#
_symmetry.space_group_name_H-M   'P 1'
#
loop_
_entity.id
_entity.type
_entity.pdbx_description
1 polymer ?
#
loop_
_entity_poly.entity_id
_entity_poly.type
_entity_poly.pdbx_seq_one_letter_code
_entity_poly.pdbx_strand_id
1 'polypeptide(L)' 'LGIAILATVFTSHGSYGSPQAFVAGLTPALWVGAAVLAVGALIPLVLPFSTRASAAEHAAAEQIPAEHGSAVAIPA' A
#
# COMPACT_ATOMS: atom_id res chain seq x y z
N LEU A 1 8.65 1.30 -6.02
CA LEU A 1 8.25 1.70 -7.40
C LEU A 1 7.50 3.04 -7.42
N GLY A 2 6.35 3.20 -6.73
CA GLY A 2 5.53 4.42 -6.81
C GLY A 2 6.26 5.74 -6.48
N ILE A 3 6.94 5.81 -5.33
CA ILE A 3 7.71 7.00 -4.94
C ILE A 3 8.83 7.34 -5.94
N ALA A 4 9.40 6.34 -6.62
CA ALA A 4 10.44 6.56 -7.62
C ALA A 4 9.86 7.25 -8.85
N ILE A 5 8.67 6.83 -9.32
CA ILE A 5 7.97 7.48 -10.44
C ILE A 5 7.64 8.92 -10.09
N LEU A 6 7.08 9.16 -8.90
CA LEU A 6 6.77 10.52 -8.43
C LEU A 6 8.04 11.40 -8.35
N ALA A 7 9.14 10.85 -7.85
CA ALA A 7 10.42 11.55 -7.80
C ALA A 7 10.96 11.88 -9.20
N THR A 8 10.86 10.95 -10.17
CA THR A 8 11.25 11.21 -11.57
C THR A 8 10.45 12.35 -12.19
N VAL A 9 9.13 12.38 -11.99
CA VAL A 9 8.28 13.48 -12.49
C VAL A 9 8.62 14.79 -11.79
N PHE A 10 8.78 14.78 -10.47
CA PHE A 10 9.19 15.96 -9.72
C PHE A 10 10.52 16.52 -10.21
N THR A 11 11.57 15.70 -10.33
CA THR A 11 12.92 16.14 -10.72
C THR A 11 12.99 16.61 -12.18
N SER A 12 12.06 16.18 -13.04
CA SER A 12 12.00 16.67 -14.43
C SER A 12 11.35 18.04 -14.58
N HIS A 13 10.48 18.44 -13.63
CA HIS A 13 9.67 19.68 -13.73
C HIS A 13 9.95 20.68 -12.60
N GLY A 14 10.61 20.26 -11.53
CA GLY A 14 10.82 21.05 -10.32
C GLY A 14 12.20 20.88 -9.71
N SER A 15 12.42 21.65 -8.65
CA SER A 15 13.67 21.63 -7.90
C SER A 15 13.45 22.14 -6.47
N TYR A 16 14.46 21.96 -5.63
CA TYR A 16 14.48 22.50 -4.27
C TYR A 16 15.06 23.92 -4.17
N GLY A 17 15.34 24.59 -5.30
CA GLY A 17 15.99 25.90 -5.31
C GLY A 17 15.07 27.06 -4.93
N SER A 18 13.76 26.92 -5.10
CA SER A 18 12.77 27.91 -4.68
C SER A 18 11.41 27.26 -4.36
N PRO A 19 10.56 27.91 -3.54
CA PRO A 19 9.21 27.41 -3.27
C PRO A 19 8.37 27.23 -4.54
N GLN A 20 8.52 28.15 -5.50
CA GLN A 20 7.78 28.10 -6.77
C GLN A 20 8.23 26.92 -7.62
N ALA A 21 9.54 26.66 -7.72
CA ALA A 21 10.07 25.51 -8.45
C ALA A 21 9.67 24.18 -7.80
N PHE A 22 9.55 24.14 -6.48
CA PHE A 22 9.09 22.95 -5.77
C PHE A 22 7.64 22.63 -6.13
N VAL A 23 6.74 23.61 -6.05
CA VAL A 23 5.32 23.43 -6.43
C VAL A 23 5.19 23.07 -7.90
N ALA A 24 5.97 23.70 -8.78
CA ALA A 24 5.98 23.39 -10.21
C ALA A 24 6.32 21.91 -10.52
N GLY A 25 7.18 21.27 -9.72
CA GLY A 25 7.44 19.83 -9.82
C GLY A 25 6.40 18.96 -9.12
N LEU A 26 5.83 19.44 -8.00
CA LEU A 26 4.88 18.68 -7.20
C LEU A 26 3.51 18.55 -7.85
N THR A 27 3.00 19.64 -8.45
CA THR A 27 1.70 19.64 -9.14
C THR A 27 1.58 18.56 -10.21
N PRO A 28 2.51 18.42 -11.19
CA PRO A 28 2.44 17.34 -12.17
C PRO A 28 2.64 15.95 -11.53
N ALA A 29 3.52 15.81 -10.53
CA ALA A 29 3.72 14.54 -9.84
C ALA A 29 2.44 14.05 -9.14
N LEU A 30 1.70 14.94 -8.48
CA LEU A 30 0.42 14.61 -7.84
C LEU A 30 -0.64 14.18 -8.84
N TRP A 31 -0.73 14.84 -9.99
CA TRP A 31 -1.65 14.44 -11.05
C TRP A 31 -1.36 13.03 -11.57
N VAL A 32 -0.08 12.69 -11.75
CA VAL A 32 0.34 11.32 -12.14
C VAL A 32 -0.08 10.32 -11.08
N GLY A 33 0.20 10.60 -9.80
CA GLY A 33 -0.20 9.73 -8.69
C GLY A 33 -1.72 9.53 -8.63
N ALA A 34 -2.50 10.62 -8.75
CA ALA A 34 -3.95 10.59 -8.74
C ALA A 34 -4.51 9.75 -9.91
N ALA A 35 -3.95 9.89 -11.11
CA ALA A 35 -4.37 9.08 -12.27
C ALA A 35 -4.12 7.59 -12.04
N VAL A 36 -2.95 7.22 -11.51
CA VAL A 36 -2.62 5.82 -11.19
C VAL A 36 -3.57 5.27 -10.12
N LEU A 37 -3.85 6.03 -9.07
CA LEU A 37 -4.81 5.61 -8.03
C LEU A 37 -6.23 5.50 -8.57
N ALA A 38 -6.67 6.42 -9.42
CA ALA A 38 -7.98 6.34 -10.04
C ALA A 38 -8.13 5.08 -10.88
N VAL A 39 -7.11 4.74 -11.68
CA VAL A 39 -7.08 3.47 -12.42
C VAL A 39 -7.14 2.28 -11.47
N GLY A 40 -6.30 2.26 -10.43
CA GLY A 40 -6.30 1.19 -9.42
C GLY A 40 -7.64 1.04 -8.69
N ALA A 41 -8.31 2.14 -8.41
CA ALA A 41 -9.62 2.18 -7.75
C ALA A 41 -10.76 1.69 -8.65
N LEU A 42 -10.61 1.76 -9.98
CA LEU A 42 -11.60 1.23 -10.93
C LEU A 42 -11.53 -0.30 -11.08
N ILE A 43 -10.36 -0.90 -10.86
CA ILE A 43 -10.16 -2.36 -10.95
C ILE A 43 -11.20 -3.15 -10.14
N PRO A 44 -11.49 -2.83 -8.86
CA PRO A 44 -12.49 -3.55 -8.07
C PRO A 44 -13.94 -3.36 -8.50
N LEU A 45 -14.24 -2.35 -9.32
CA LEU A 45 -15.58 -2.20 -9.88
C LEU A 45 -15.85 -3.20 -11.00
N VAL A 46 -14.80 -3.65 -11.70
CA VAL A 46 -14.90 -4.53 -12.87
C VAL A 46 -14.70 -6.01 -12.51
N LEU A 47 -13.85 -6.29 -11.53
CA LEU A 47 -13.50 -7.66 -11.16
C LEU A 47 -14.30 -8.14 -9.93
N PRO A 48 -14.80 -9.38 -9.91
CA PRO A 48 -15.51 -9.94 -8.77
C PRO A 48 -14.52 -10.32 -7.65
N PHE A 49 -14.09 -9.33 -6.87
CA PHE A 49 -13.21 -9.55 -5.73
C PHE A 49 -13.99 -10.01 -4.49
N SER A 50 -13.72 -11.23 -4.03
CA SER A 50 -14.19 -11.69 -2.72
C SER A 50 -13.25 -11.23 -1.60
N THR A 51 -13.15 -9.91 -1.39
CA THR A 51 -12.26 -9.32 -0.36
C THR A 51 -12.60 -9.79 1.06
N ARG A 52 -13.86 -10.17 1.31
CA ARG A 52 -14.32 -10.67 2.61
C ARG A 52 -13.87 -12.11 2.87
N ALA A 53 -13.83 -12.96 1.84
CA ALA A 53 -13.33 -14.33 1.97
C ALA A 53 -11.81 -14.31 2.23
N SER A 54 -11.05 -13.53 1.45
CA SER A 54 -9.59 -13.44 1.62
C SER A 54 -9.17 -12.80 2.95
N ALA A 55 -9.95 -11.85 3.48
CA ALA A 55 -9.70 -11.26 4.80
C ALA A 55 -10.02 -12.25 5.95
N ALA A 56 -11.07 -13.06 5.80
CA ALA A 56 -11.41 -14.11 6.76
C ALA A 56 -10.39 -15.26 6.77
N GLU A 57 -9.88 -15.66 5.60
CA GLU A 57 -8.80 -16.65 5.47
C GLU A 57 -7.48 -16.16 6.10
N HIS A 58 -7.10 -14.89 5.90
CA HIS A 58 -5.91 -14.31 6.56
C HIS A 58 -6.08 -14.22 8.08
N ALA A 59 -7.26 -13.85 8.58
CA ALA A 59 -7.53 -13.79 10.01
C ALA A 59 -7.51 -15.18 10.66
N ALA A 60 -8.00 -16.22 9.98
CA ALA A 60 -7.95 -17.60 10.45
C ALA A 60 -6.52 -18.18 10.44
N ALA A 61 -5.67 -17.77 9.49
CA ALA A 61 -4.27 -18.20 9.40
C ALA A 61 -3.40 -17.60 10.52
N GLU A 62 -3.65 -16.34 10.91
CA GLU A 62 -2.96 -15.67 12.04
C GLU A 62 -3.37 -16.25 13.41
N GLN A 63 -4.55 -16.84 13.49
CA GLN A 63 -5.10 -17.44 14.71
C GLN A 63 -4.57 -18.85 15.00
N ILE A 64 -3.63 -19.41 14.23
CA ILE A 64 -2.97 -20.67 14.59
C ILE A 64 -2.12 -20.40 15.83
N PRO A 65 -2.54 -20.82 17.03
CA PRO A 65 -1.84 -20.46 18.24
C PRO A 65 -0.56 -21.28 18.37
N ALA A 66 0.48 -20.65 18.90
CA ALA A 66 1.64 -21.32 19.49
C ALA A 66 1.27 -22.09 20.77
N GLU A 67 0.24 -22.94 20.72
CA GLU A 67 -0.23 -23.78 21.82
C GLU A 67 0.44 -25.16 21.74
N HIS A 68 1.77 -25.21 21.94
CA HIS A 68 2.51 -26.47 22.21
C HIS A 68 3.46 -26.35 23.42
N GLY A 69 3.31 -25.30 24.24
CA GLY A 69 4.18 -25.02 25.38
C GLY A 69 3.49 -25.00 26.75
N SER A 70 2.38 -25.71 26.95
CA SER A 70 1.74 -25.78 28.28
C SER A 70 1.13 -27.15 28.55
N ALA A 71 1.97 -28.19 28.57
CA ALA A 71 1.63 -29.46 29.21
C ALA A 71 2.89 -30.29 29.53
N VAL A 72 3.82 -29.75 30.32
CA VAL A 72 4.67 -30.61 31.17
C VAL A 72 4.01 -30.65 32.54
N ALA A 73 3.01 -31.52 32.66
CA ALA A 73 2.50 -31.93 33.96
C ALA A 73 3.58 -32.80 34.62
N ILE A 74 4.24 -32.28 35.66
CA ILE A 74 5.07 -33.09 36.56
C ILE A 74 4.13 -33.67 37.63
N PRO A 75 3.88 -34.99 37.67
CA PRO A 75 3.20 -35.60 38.82
C PRO A 75 4.14 -35.62 40.03
N ALA A 76 3.55 -35.36 41.21
CA ALA A 76 4.20 -35.33 42.52
C ALA A 76 4.72 -36.71 42.97
#